data_AF-A0A1G9DDC2-F1
#
_entry.id   AF-A0A1G9DDC2-F1
#
_cell.length_a   1.000
_cell.length_b   1.000
_cell.length_c   1.000
_cell.angle_alpha   90.00
_cell.angle_beta   90.00
_cell.angle_gamma   90.00
#
_symmetry.space_group_name_H-M   'P 1'
#
loop_
_entity.id
_entity.type
_entity.pdbx_description
1 polymer ?
#
loop_
_entity_poly.entity_id
_entity_poly.type
_entity_poly.pdbx_seq_one_letter_code
_entity_poly.pdbx_strand_id
1 'polypeptide(L)'
;MKSYPTIPYVTDAPDELFETGHLWLLEKIDGATLRFQLQESGLIRFGDQNRVYDNPDDVPEPYQHAVRHVSENLDRDALRNAVDDVESVVFFGEAVHRHTIDYDWQRTPSFLGFDSWSARKDGFYPVDTVERIFDRLGLQSVNVFERERRARDFDPDSYHVPQSAWYDGPAEGVVVRNKRGQRAKLLHPSFRGEHEVDPIDVSATELAANYATQRRFERVATTLSNQDYAVTFETLYERVLEDIIREEYPRLSHADTSIDMKTFRSEVGALTRAFLDD
;
A
#
# COMPACT_ATOMS: atom_id res chain seq x y z
N MET A 1 -2.57 13.80 -13.59
CA MET A 1 -3.04 13.02 -12.42
C MET A 1 -2.98 13.91 -11.18
N LYS A 2 -4.06 13.99 -10.40
CA LYS A 2 -4.16 14.82 -9.18
C LYS A 2 -3.15 14.35 -8.12
N SER A 3 -2.41 15.29 -7.53
CA SER A 3 -1.57 15.00 -6.36
C SER A 3 -2.38 14.95 -5.08
N TYR A 4 -2.00 14.06 -4.16
CA TYR A 4 -2.64 13.98 -2.85
C TYR A 4 -2.12 15.10 -1.94
N PRO A 5 -3.00 15.85 -1.25
CA PRO A 5 -2.57 16.92 -0.36
C PRO A 5 -1.91 16.34 0.90
N THR A 6 -0.96 17.09 1.46
CA THR A 6 -0.38 16.76 2.76
C THR A 6 -1.46 16.70 3.83
N ILE A 7 -1.40 15.69 4.70
CA ILE A 7 -2.28 15.56 5.86
C ILE A 7 -1.60 16.23 7.07
N PRO A 8 -2.15 17.32 7.61
CA PRO A 8 -1.61 17.98 8.80
C PRO A 8 -1.77 17.09 10.03
N TYR A 9 -0.92 17.29 11.05
CA TYR A 9 -1.18 16.71 12.37
C TYR A 9 -2.45 17.30 12.96
N VAL A 10 -3.08 16.60 13.90
CA VAL A 10 -4.27 17.10 14.62
C VAL A 10 -4.04 18.47 15.29
N THR A 11 -2.80 18.78 15.69
CA THR A 11 -2.40 20.08 16.26
C THR A 11 -2.41 21.22 15.25
N ASP A 12 -2.27 20.90 13.96
CA ASP A 12 -2.24 21.87 12.85
C ASP A 12 -3.50 21.76 11.97
N ALA A 13 -4.52 21.03 12.46
CA ALA A 13 -5.76 20.84 11.73
C ALA A 13 -6.61 22.12 11.73
N PRO A 14 -7.46 22.35 10.71
CA PRO A 14 -8.44 23.42 10.76
C PRO A 14 -9.41 23.22 11.93
N ASP A 15 -9.66 24.25 12.75
CA ASP A 15 -10.54 24.19 13.93
C ASP A 15 -11.91 23.56 13.59
N GLU A 16 -12.48 23.96 12.44
CA GLU A 16 -13.76 23.48 11.92
C GLU A 16 -13.85 21.95 11.79
N LEU A 17 -12.73 21.23 11.66
CA LEU A 17 -12.68 19.77 11.57
C LEU A 17 -13.33 19.14 12.80
N PHE A 18 -13.05 19.66 14.00
CA PHE A 18 -13.50 19.10 15.28
C PHE A 18 -14.74 19.79 15.86
N GLU A 19 -15.13 20.96 15.34
CA GLU A 19 -16.28 21.71 15.86
C GLU A 19 -17.65 21.13 15.44
N THR A 20 -17.78 20.67 14.20
CA THR A 20 -19.09 20.36 13.62
C THR A 20 -19.13 19.09 12.76
N GLY A 21 -20.30 18.44 12.75
CA GLY A 21 -20.58 17.31 11.89
C GLY A 21 -20.09 15.98 12.47
N HIS A 22 -19.74 15.07 11.56
CA HIS A 22 -19.33 13.72 11.89
C HIS A 22 -17.97 13.40 11.25
N LEU A 23 -17.22 12.59 11.97
CA LEU A 23 -15.86 12.15 11.67
C LEU A 23 -15.85 10.67 11.32
N TRP A 24 -14.94 10.33 10.43
CA TRP A 24 -14.51 8.98 10.13
C TRP A 24 -13.06 8.87 10.58
N LEU A 25 -12.78 7.84 11.36
CA LEU A 25 -11.45 7.54 11.87
C LEU A 25 -10.95 6.33 11.11
N LEU A 26 -10.03 6.57 10.18
CA LEU A 26 -9.44 5.54 9.33
C LEU A 26 -8.11 5.11 9.91
N GLU A 27 -7.78 3.83 9.77
CA GLU A 27 -6.45 3.34 10.06
C GLU A 27 -5.42 4.05 9.18
N LYS A 28 -4.41 4.65 9.81
CA LYS A 28 -3.24 5.14 9.08
C LYS A 28 -2.31 3.95 8.87
N ILE A 29 -2.01 3.64 7.61
CA ILE A 29 -1.06 2.59 7.26
C ILE A 29 0.32 3.22 7.12
N ASP A 30 1.31 2.58 7.75
CA ASP A 30 2.72 2.86 7.54
C ASP A 30 3.17 2.16 6.25
N GLY A 31 3.23 2.92 5.16
CA GLY A 31 3.71 2.46 3.87
C GLY A 31 4.11 3.66 3.02
N ALA A 32 3.96 3.56 1.70
CA ALA A 32 4.15 4.70 0.82
C ALA A 32 2.92 5.00 -0.03
N THR A 33 2.64 6.29 -0.21
CA THR A 33 1.51 6.72 -1.03
C THR A 33 1.68 6.29 -2.48
N LEU A 34 0.70 5.56 -3.01
CA LEU A 34 0.56 5.22 -4.41
C LEU A 34 -0.79 5.75 -4.91
N ARG A 35 -0.77 6.34 -6.10
CA ARG A 35 -1.97 6.77 -6.83
C ARG A 35 -2.00 6.13 -8.20
N PHE A 36 -3.21 5.88 -8.69
CA PHE A 36 -3.40 5.33 -10.02
C PHE A 36 -4.62 5.92 -10.73
N GLN A 37 -4.62 5.79 -12.04
CA GLN A 37 -5.69 6.23 -12.92
C GLN A 37 -5.79 5.27 -14.11
N LEU A 38 -7.00 4.77 -14.38
CA LEU A 38 -7.27 4.03 -15.61
C LEU A 38 -7.28 5.02 -16.78
N GLN A 39 -6.54 4.70 -17.84
CA GLN A 39 -6.53 5.45 -19.10
C GLN A 39 -7.61 4.91 -20.04
N GLU A 40 -8.05 5.71 -21.01
CA GLU A 40 -9.02 5.30 -22.03
C GLU A 40 -8.56 4.05 -22.79
N SER A 41 -7.25 3.93 -23.01
CA SER A 41 -6.60 2.75 -23.59
C SER A 41 -6.79 1.45 -22.80
N GLY A 42 -7.21 1.52 -21.54
CA GLY A 42 -7.29 0.40 -20.60
C GLY A 42 -6.00 0.14 -19.80
N LEU A 43 -4.92 0.87 -20.12
CA LEU A 43 -3.69 0.87 -19.31
C LEU A 43 -3.90 1.64 -18.01
N ILE A 44 -3.14 1.28 -16.98
CA ILE A 44 -3.16 1.98 -15.69
C ILE A 44 -1.91 2.85 -15.60
N ARG A 45 -2.12 4.14 -15.37
CA ARG A 45 -1.04 5.08 -15.07
C ARG A 45 -0.87 5.16 -13.56
N PHE A 46 0.37 5.14 -13.10
CA PHE A 46 0.71 5.19 -11.68
C PHE A 46 1.48 6.46 -11.31
N GLY A 47 1.44 6.83 -10.03
CA GLY A 47 2.27 7.87 -9.44
C GLY A 47 2.45 7.63 -7.96
N ASP A 48 3.54 8.13 -7.40
CA ASP A 48 3.75 8.16 -5.95
C ASP A 48 3.26 9.52 -5.39
N GLN A 49 3.73 9.92 -4.21
CA GLN A 49 3.44 11.25 -3.66
C GLN A 49 3.85 12.40 -4.60
N ASN A 50 5.02 12.29 -5.24
CA ASN A 50 5.75 13.41 -5.87
C ASN A 50 5.78 13.35 -7.40
N ARG A 51 5.68 12.15 -7.98
CA ARG A 51 5.92 11.86 -9.40
C ARG A 51 4.76 11.08 -10.01
N VAL A 52 4.64 11.16 -11.33
CA VAL A 52 3.80 10.29 -12.15
C VAL A 52 4.73 9.55 -13.10
N TYR A 53 4.48 8.28 -13.31
CA TYR A 53 5.25 7.40 -14.17
C TYR A 53 4.48 7.17 -15.47
N ASP A 54 5.19 7.14 -16.59
CA ASP A 54 4.57 6.96 -17.90
C ASP A 54 4.37 5.47 -18.22
N ASN A 55 5.28 4.60 -17.77
CA ASN A 55 5.15 3.16 -17.81
C ASN A 55 5.12 2.57 -16.36
N PRO A 56 4.24 1.59 -16.05
CA PRO A 56 4.37 0.74 -14.86
C PRO A 56 5.79 0.23 -14.55
N ASP A 57 6.60 -0.08 -15.58
CA ASP A 57 7.98 -0.55 -15.39
C ASP A 57 8.94 0.55 -14.87
N ASP A 58 8.57 1.82 -15.04
CA ASP A 58 9.35 2.96 -14.52
C ASP A 58 9.08 3.22 -13.04
N VAL A 59 8.08 2.56 -12.46
CA VAL A 59 7.74 2.71 -11.04
C VAL A 59 8.86 2.06 -10.20
N PRO A 60 9.36 2.72 -9.13
CA PRO A 60 10.42 2.16 -8.32
C PRO A 60 10.07 0.79 -7.74
N GLU A 61 11.08 -0.07 -7.60
CA GLU A 61 10.96 -1.46 -7.14
C GLU A 61 10.10 -1.66 -5.88
N PRO A 62 10.15 -0.80 -4.85
CA PRO A 62 9.32 -0.94 -3.64
C PRO A 62 7.82 -0.92 -3.91
N TYR A 63 7.38 -0.35 -5.03
CA TYR A 63 5.97 -0.24 -5.35
C TYR A 63 5.50 -1.32 -6.31
N GLN A 64 6.40 -2.13 -6.91
CA GLN A 64 6.03 -3.05 -7.98
C GLN A 64 5.00 -4.10 -7.53
N HIS A 65 5.13 -4.58 -6.29
CA HIS A 65 4.14 -5.48 -5.70
C HIS A 65 2.73 -4.86 -5.61
N ALA A 66 2.62 -3.54 -5.44
CA ALA A 66 1.37 -2.79 -5.37
C ALA A 66 0.84 -2.44 -6.76
N VAL A 67 1.72 -2.02 -7.69
CA VAL A 67 1.40 -1.80 -9.11
C VAL A 67 0.78 -3.05 -9.72
N ARG A 68 1.40 -4.20 -9.49
CA ARG A 68 0.90 -5.49 -9.94
C ARG A 68 -0.43 -5.84 -9.30
N HIS A 69 -0.54 -5.71 -7.97
CA HIS A 69 -1.80 -6.00 -7.27
C HIS A 69 -2.97 -5.19 -7.83
N VAL A 70 -2.78 -3.88 -8.05
CA VAL A 70 -3.81 -3.04 -8.69
C VAL A 70 -4.08 -3.50 -10.13
N SER A 71 -3.04 -3.83 -10.90
CA SER A 71 -3.20 -4.24 -12.30
C SER A 71 -3.96 -5.56 -12.47
N GLU A 72 -3.79 -6.49 -11.53
CA GLU A 72 -4.43 -7.81 -11.55
C GLU A 72 -5.85 -7.79 -10.98
N ASN A 73 -6.10 -7.00 -9.93
CA ASN A 73 -7.35 -7.05 -9.17
C ASN A 73 -8.35 -5.94 -9.52
N LEU A 74 -7.91 -4.87 -10.19
CA LEU A 74 -8.82 -3.80 -10.60
C LEU A 74 -9.85 -4.32 -11.61
N ASP A 75 -11.12 -4.28 -11.22
CA ASP A 75 -12.25 -4.46 -12.13
C ASP A 75 -12.41 -3.23 -13.03
N ARG A 76 -11.72 -3.28 -14.17
CA ARG A 76 -11.71 -2.20 -15.18
C ARG A 76 -13.10 -1.98 -15.79
N ASP A 77 -13.89 -3.03 -15.91
CA ASP A 77 -15.22 -2.94 -16.52
C ASP A 77 -16.22 -2.35 -15.53
N ALA A 78 -16.13 -2.70 -14.24
CA ALA A 78 -16.88 -2.02 -13.19
C ALA A 78 -16.58 -0.52 -13.17
N LEU A 79 -15.30 -0.12 -13.33
CA LEU A 79 -14.94 1.29 -13.41
C LEU A 79 -15.53 1.99 -14.65
N ARG A 80 -15.35 1.40 -15.83
CA ARG A 80 -15.90 1.94 -17.10
C ARG A 80 -17.43 2.06 -17.07
N ASN A 81 -18.10 1.13 -16.41
CA ASN A 81 -19.57 1.17 -16.27
C ASN A 81 -20.02 2.20 -15.22
N ALA A 82 -19.15 2.59 -14.29
CA ALA A 82 -19.48 3.52 -13.21
C ALA A 82 -19.27 5.00 -13.59
N VAL A 83 -18.41 5.30 -14.56
CA VAL A 83 -18.10 6.68 -14.97
C VAL A 83 -18.04 6.81 -16.49
N ASP A 84 -18.53 7.93 -17.02
CA ASP A 84 -18.44 8.19 -18.47
C ASP A 84 -16.99 8.42 -18.94
N ASP A 85 -16.10 8.82 -18.03
CA ASP A 85 -14.70 9.11 -18.31
C ASP A 85 -13.82 8.61 -17.15
N VAL A 86 -13.08 7.53 -17.41
CA VAL A 86 -12.19 6.87 -16.46
C VAL A 86 -10.98 7.73 -16.09
N GLU A 87 -10.54 8.60 -17.01
CA GLU A 87 -9.42 9.53 -16.81
C GLU A 87 -9.82 10.74 -15.94
N SER A 88 -11.11 10.91 -15.67
CA SER A 88 -11.58 11.91 -14.73
C SER A 88 -11.41 11.51 -13.27
N VAL A 89 -11.04 10.25 -12.97
CA VAL A 89 -10.93 9.74 -11.59
C VAL A 89 -9.50 9.39 -11.26
N VAL A 90 -9.06 9.70 -10.04
CA VAL A 90 -7.77 9.29 -9.49
C VAL A 90 -8.02 8.58 -8.17
N PHE A 91 -7.39 7.42 -8.00
CA PHE A 91 -7.48 6.62 -6.78
C PHE A 91 -6.19 6.77 -5.98
N PHE A 92 -6.31 6.82 -4.66
CA PHE A 92 -5.20 6.95 -3.74
C PHE A 92 -5.23 5.82 -2.72
N GLY A 93 -4.05 5.27 -2.44
CA GLY A 93 -3.88 4.25 -1.42
C GLY A 93 -2.44 4.17 -0.93
N GLU A 94 -2.22 3.25 0.01
CA GLU A 94 -0.91 2.92 0.54
C GLU A 94 -0.38 1.68 -0.20
N ALA A 95 0.81 1.77 -0.79
CA ALA A 95 1.60 0.60 -1.14
C ALA A 95 2.24 0.06 0.14
N VAL A 96 1.73 -1.08 0.62
CA VAL A 96 2.08 -1.62 1.93
C VAL A 96 3.32 -2.49 1.83
N HIS A 97 4.47 -1.91 2.12
CA HIS A 97 5.76 -2.57 2.24
C HIS A 97 6.39 -2.18 3.58
N ARG A 98 7.44 -2.88 3.98
CA ARG A 98 8.08 -2.62 5.26
C ARG A 98 8.68 -1.21 5.25
N HIS A 99 8.19 -0.40 6.17
CA HIS A 99 8.81 0.84 6.61
C HIS A 99 9.23 0.64 8.07
N THR A 100 8.40 1.10 9.01
CA THR A 100 8.61 0.99 10.46
C THR A 100 7.89 -0.22 11.02
N ILE A 101 6.67 -0.50 10.54
CA ILE A 101 5.82 -1.60 10.98
C ILE A 101 6.10 -2.86 10.15
N ASP A 102 6.27 -3.98 10.85
CA ASP A 102 6.32 -5.33 10.28
C ASP A 102 4.90 -5.92 10.27
N TYR A 103 4.18 -5.73 9.16
CA TYR A 103 2.81 -6.22 9.03
C TYR A 103 2.76 -7.74 8.93
N ASP A 104 1.56 -8.33 9.09
CA ASP A 104 1.35 -9.70 8.61
C ASP A 104 1.28 -9.67 7.09
N TRP A 105 2.42 -9.89 6.44
CA TRP A 105 2.57 -9.84 4.97
C TRP A 105 1.69 -10.86 4.23
N GLN A 106 1.25 -11.92 4.91
CA GLN A 106 0.36 -12.93 4.33
C GLN A 106 -1.08 -12.44 4.31
N ARG A 107 -1.49 -11.67 5.32
CA ARG A 107 -2.85 -11.12 5.42
C ARG A 107 -2.99 -9.77 4.73
N THR A 108 -1.94 -8.97 4.71
CA THR A 108 -2.01 -7.56 4.32
C THR A 108 -1.89 -7.41 2.81
N PRO A 109 -2.87 -6.77 2.13
CA PRO A 109 -2.81 -6.52 0.70
C PRO A 109 -1.62 -5.66 0.33
N SER A 110 -1.09 -5.84 -0.89
CA SER A 110 -0.03 -4.97 -1.42
C SER A 110 -0.46 -3.51 -1.55
N PHE A 111 -1.76 -3.26 -1.71
CA PHE A 111 -2.32 -1.92 -1.84
C PHE A 111 -3.60 -1.79 -1.00
N LEU A 112 -3.71 -0.72 -0.23
CA LEU A 112 -4.92 -0.37 0.52
C LEU A 112 -5.42 1.02 0.12
N GLY A 113 -6.61 1.09 -0.48
CA GLY A 113 -7.22 2.34 -0.90
C GLY A 113 -7.72 3.20 0.26
N PHE A 114 -7.51 4.53 0.20
CA PHE A 114 -8.00 5.44 1.24
C PHE A 114 -8.68 6.71 0.72
N ASP A 115 -8.54 7.05 -0.56
CA ASP A 115 -9.26 8.19 -1.15
C ASP A 115 -9.50 8.05 -2.65
N SER A 116 -10.42 8.86 -3.17
CA SER A 116 -10.65 9.01 -4.60
C SER A 116 -11.00 10.45 -4.93
N TRP A 117 -10.44 10.97 -6.02
CA TRP A 117 -10.70 12.32 -6.52
C TRP A 117 -11.35 12.26 -7.90
N SER A 118 -12.28 13.17 -8.17
CA SER A 118 -12.93 13.33 -9.47
C SER A 118 -12.72 14.73 -10.03
N ALA A 119 -12.17 14.81 -11.25
CA ALA A 119 -12.05 16.04 -12.02
C ALA A 119 -13.41 16.66 -12.34
N ARG A 120 -14.42 15.83 -12.61
CA ARG A 120 -15.78 16.30 -12.91
C ARG A 120 -16.43 17.03 -11.75
N LYS A 121 -16.12 16.60 -10.52
CA LYS A 121 -16.61 17.23 -9.28
C LYS A 121 -15.65 18.29 -8.73
N ASP A 122 -14.46 18.39 -9.32
CA ASP A 122 -13.31 19.09 -8.78
C ASP A 122 -13.11 18.82 -7.27
N GLY A 123 -13.15 17.55 -6.87
CA GLY A 123 -13.23 17.22 -5.45
C GLY A 123 -13.02 15.75 -5.13
N PHE A 124 -12.72 15.50 -3.85
CA PHE A 124 -12.64 14.16 -3.29
C PHE A 124 -14.05 13.59 -3.08
N TYR A 125 -14.19 12.28 -3.28
CA TYR A 125 -15.39 11.57 -2.88
C TYR A 125 -15.54 11.60 -1.35
N PRO A 126 -16.78 11.66 -0.83
CA PRO A 126 -17.03 11.49 0.60
C PRO A 126 -16.47 10.16 1.10
N VAL A 127 -15.91 10.16 2.32
CA VAL A 127 -15.25 9.00 2.93
C VAL A 127 -16.12 7.74 3.01
N ASP A 128 -17.43 7.88 3.24
CA ASP A 128 -18.40 6.78 3.25
C ASP A 128 -18.68 6.18 1.85
N THR A 129 -18.25 6.88 0.79
CA THR A 129 -18.35 6.43 -0.59
C THR A 129 -17.07 5.76 -1.06
N VAL A 130 -15.91 6.20 -0.56
CA VAL A 130 -14.59 5.68 -0.95
C VAL A 130 -14.46 4.16 -0.71
N GLU A 131 -14.86 3.68 0.47
CA GLU A 131 -14.82 2.24 0.79
C GLU A 131 -15.63 1.40 -0.23
N ARG A 132 -16.86 1.83 -0.51
CA ARG A 132 -17.73 1.17 -1.50
C ARG A 132 -17.17 1.23 -2.93
N ILE A 133 -16.45 2.30 -3.26
CA ILE A 133 -15.77 2.42 -4.55
C ILE A 133 -14.70 1.34 -4.65
N PHE A 134 -13.80 1.22 -3.67
CA PHE A 134 -12.73 0.21 -3.73
C PHE A 134 -13.29 -1.21 -3.74
N ASP A 135 -14.26 -1.52 -2.86
CA ASP A 135 -14.92 -2.83 -2.81
C ASP A 135 -15.52 -3.24 -4.18
N ARG A 136 -16.27 -2.33 -4.81
CA ARG A 136 -16.86 -2.58 -6.14
C ARG A 136 -15.82 -2.71 -7.26
N LEU A 137 -14.63 -2.16 -7.06
CA LEU A 137 -13.52 -2.24 -8.03
C LEU A 137 -12.62 -3.45 -7.79
N GLY A 138 -12.96 -4.35 -6.85
CA GLY A 138 -12.14 -5.52 -6.53
C GLY A 138 -10.90 -5.20 -5.70
N LEU A 139 -10.85 -4.03 -5.05
CA LEU A 139 -9.72 -3.58 -4.24
C LEU A 139 -10.14 -3.38 -2.79
N GLN A 140 -9.20 -3.57 -1.86
CA GLN A 140 -9.46 -3.36 -0.44
C GLN A 140 -9.14 -1.91 -0.04
N SER A 141 -9.94 -1.34 0.85
CA SER A 141 -9.64 -0.06 1.48
C SER A 141 -8.98 -0.24 2.85
N VAL A 142 -8.37 0.83 3.35
CA VAL A 142 -7.93 0.90 4.75
C VAL A 142 -9.10 0.63 5.69
N ASN A 143 -8.79 0.07 6.87
CA ASN A 143 -9.78 -0.22 7.89
C ASN A 143 -10.40 1.07 8.45
N VAL A 144 -11.69 1.00 8.79
CA VAL A 144 -12.42 2.11 9.43
C VAL A 144 -12.63 1.77 10.89
N PHE A 145 -11.95 2.47 11.80
CA PHE A 145 -12.10 2.25 13.24
C PHE A 145 -13.45 2.76 13.74
N GLU A 146 -13.83 3.97 13.33
CA GLU A 146 -15.10 4.57 13.72
C GLU A 146 -15.76 5.28 12.54
N ARG A 147 -17.07 5.07 12.43
CA ARG A 147 -17.93 5.74 11.47
C ARG A 147 -18.85 6.71 12.21
N GLU A 148 -19.05 7.87 11.61
CA GLU A 148 -20.01 8.86 12.08
C GLU A 148 -19.81 9.31 13.54
N ARG A 149 -18.57 9.36 14.03
CA ARG A 149 -18.27 9.91 15.35
C ARG A 149 -18.57 11.40 15.35
N ARG A 150 -19.35 11.90 16.31
CA ARG A 150 -19.63 13.34 16.39
C ARG A 150 -18.34 14.12 16.66
N ALA A 151 -18.12 15.18 15.89
CA ALA A 151 -16.87 15.96 15.96
C ALA A 151 -16.63 16.52 17.38
N ARG A 152 -17.67 17.08 18.00
CA ARG A 152 -17.65 17.60 19.38
C ARG A 152 -17.35 16.55 20.46
N ASP A 153 -17.50 15.27 20.15
CA ASP A 153 -17.26 14.15 21.07
C ASP A 153 -15.90 13.47 20.77
N PHE A 154 -15.10 14.04 19.87
CA PHE A 154 -13.74 13.62 19.58
C PHE A 154 -12.74 14.59 20.21
N ASP A 155 -11.92 14.06 21.11
CA ASP A 155 -10.80 14.78 21.71
C ASP A 155 -9.50 14.09 21.26
N PRO A 156 -8.67 14.74 20.43
CA PRO A 156 -7.44 14.15 19.93
C PRO A 156 -6.41 13.86 21.03
N ASP A 157 -6.41 14.62 22.13
CA ASP A 157 -5.40 14.50 23.19
C ASP A 157 -5.64 13.27 24.09
N SER A 158 -6.90 12.82 24.21
CA SER A 158 -7.28 11.63 24.97
C SER A 158 -7.63 10.42 24.11
N TYR A 159 -7.55 10.53 22.78
CA TYR A 159 -7.88 9.44 21.89
C TYR A 159 -6.82 8.32 21.91
N HIS A 160 -7.25 7.11 22.22
CA HIS A 160 -6.41 5.92 22.17
C HIS A 160 -6.42 5.32 20.75
N VAL A 161 -5.26 5.31 20.09
CA VAL A 161 -5.11 4.69 18.77
C VAL A 161 -5.35 3.17 18.87
N PRO A 162 -6.30 2.59 18.10
CA PRO A 162 -6.64 1.17 18.17
C PRO A 162 -5.55 0.22 17.66
N GLN A 163 -5.78 -1.08 17.86
CA GLN A 163 -4.97 -2.13 17.21
C GLN A 163 -5.21 -2.13 15.69
N SER A 164 -4.15 -2.42 14.94
CA SER A 164 -4.20 -2.55 13.49
C SER A 164 -5.07 -3.74 13.07
N ALA A 165 -5.76 -3.62 11.94
CA ALA A 165 -6.42 -4.76 11.31
C ALA A 165 -5.44 -5.74 10.63
N TRP A 166 -4.19 -5.31 10.44
CA TRP A 166 -3.24 -5.93 9.50
C TRP A 166 -2.09 -6.64 10.18
N TYR A 167 -1.85 -6.44 11.47
CA TYR A 167 -0.90 -7.25 12.27
C TYR A 167 -1.31 -7.29 13.76
N ASP A 168 -0.53 -7.98 14.59
CA ASP A 168 -0.74 -8.03 16.05
C ASP A 168 0.01 -6.88 16.73
N GLY A 169 -0.57 -5.68 16.69
CA GLY A 169 0.00 -4.49 17.31
C GLY A 169 -0.82 -3.21 17.04
N PRO A 170 -0.42 -2.08 17.65
CA PRO A 170 -1.11 -0.80 17.48
C PRO A 170 -0.98 -0.29 16.04
N ALA A 171 -2.03 0.34 15.49
CA ALA A 171 -1.86 1.04 14.21
C ALA A 171 -0.81 2.15 14.32
N GLU A 172 -0.18 2.53 13.19
CA GLU A 172 0.70 3.71 13.13
C GLU A 172 -0.01 4.95 13.71
N GLY A 173 -1.30 5.06 13.40
CA GLY A 173 -2.12 6.18 13.81
C GLY A 173 -3.52 6.10 13.22
N VAL A 174 -4.19 7.24 13.25
CA VAL A 174 -5.53 7.44 12.69
C VAL A 174 -5.50 8.65 11.77
N VAL A 175 -6.10 8.50 10.59
CA VAL A 175 -6.49 9.63 9.75
C VAL A 175 -7.93 10.00 10.06
N VAL A 176 -8.14 11.19 10.61
CA VAL A 176 -9.45 11.75 10.91
C VAL A 176 -9.94 12.51 9.69
N ARG A 177 -11.15 12.20 9.22
CA ARG A 177 -11.79 12.86 8.07
C ARG A 177 -13.21 13.27 8.37
N ASN A 178 -13.68 14.34 7.73
CA ASN A 178 -15.11 14.67 7.69
C ASN A 178 -15.66 14.67 6.26
N LYS A 179 -16.98 14.78 6.12
CA LYS A 179 -17.68 14.81 4.83
C LYS A 179 -17.37 16.04 3.97
N ARG A 180 -16.75 17.08 4.53
CA ARG A 180 -16.32 18.29 3.80
C ARG A 180 -14.92 18.14 3.19
N GLY A 181 -14.25 17.01 3.39
CA GLY A 181 -12.93 16.72 2.83
C GLY A 181 -11.75 17.23 3.66
N GLN A 182 -12.02 17.83 4.83
CA GLN A 182 -11.01 18.18 5.83
C GLN A 182 -10.44 16.89 6.42
N ARG A 183 -9.15 16.93 6.76
CA ARG A 183 -8.40 15.76 7.22
C ARG A 183 -7.27 16.15 8.17
N ALA A 184 -6.97 15.29 9.12
CA ALA A 184 -5.81 15.39 9.99
C ALA A 184 -5.30 13.99 10.35
N LYS A 185 -4.05 13.88 10.80
CA LYS A 185 -3.47 12.63 11.30
C LYS A 185 -3.09 12.74 12.78
N LEU A 186 -3.38 11.67 13.52
CA LEU A 186 -2.95 11.45 14.89
C LEU A 186 -2.09 10.19 14.89
N LEU A 187 -0.83 10.28 15.29
CA LEU A 187 0.06 9.11 15.37
C LEU A 187 -0.07 8.44 16.74
N HIS A 188 0.16 7.14 16.80
CA HIS A 188 0.27 6.41 18.05
C HIS A 188 1.46 6.98 18.87
N PRO A 189 1.32 7.25 20.18
CA PRO A 189 2.38 7.87 20.98
C PRO A 189 3.72 7.12 21.01
N SER A 190 3.68 5.80 20.86
CA SER A 190 4.89 4.96 20.78
C SER A 190 5.45 4.80 19.36
N PHE A 191 4.75 5.29 18.33
CA PHE A 191 5.26 5.23 16.96
C PHE A 191 6.48 6.14 16.82
N ARG A 192 7.53 5.61 16.20
CA ARG A 192 8.79 6.31 15.93
C ARG A 192 9.12 6.01 14.48
N GLY A 193 8.79 6.94 13.57
CA GLY A 193 8.90 6.75 12.11
C GLY A 193 10.33 6.66 11.55
N GLU A 194 11.30 6.43 12.43
CA GLU A 194 12.73 6.33 12.11
C GLU A 194 13.30 5.22 13.01
N HIS A 195 13.14 3.97 12.61
CA HIS A 195 14.05 2.94 13.08
C HIS A 195 15.27 2.99 12.18
N GLU A 196 16.45 3.24 12.76
CA GLU A 196 17.72 2.99 12.08
C GLU A 196 17.72 1.50 11.73
N VAL A 197 17.62 1.21 10.44
CA VAL A 197 17.49 -0.16 9.99
C VAL A 197 18.88 -0.73 9.82
N ASP A 198 19.19 -1.80 10.54
CA ASP A 198 20.52 -2.39 10.49
C ASP A 198 20.86 -2.80 9.04
N PRO A 199 22.02 -2.34 8.52
CA PRO A 199 22.45 -2.73 7.19
C PRO A 199 22.65 -4.25 7.13
N ILE A 200 22.55 -4.79 5.93
CA ILE A 200 22.81 -6.19 5.72
C ILE A 200 24.29 -6.39 5.43
N ASP A 201 24.95 -7.15 6.30
CA ASP A 201 26.36 -7.52 6.19
C ASP A 201 26.53 -9.04 5.99
N VAL A 202 25.84 -9.57 4.97
CA VAL A 202 26.02 -10.95 4.51
C VAL A 202 26.15 -11.00 2.99
N SER A 203 26.68 -12.11 2.48
CA SER A 203 26.80 -12.30 1.03
C SER A 203 25.43 -12.38 0.34
N ALA A 204 25.37 -12.05 -0.95
CA ALA A 204 24.14 -12.17 -1.74
C ALA A 204 23.57 -13.61 -1.77
N THR A 205 24.43 -14.62 -1.76
CA THR A 205 24.05 -16.05 -1.69
C THR A 205 23.41 -16.38 -0.35
N GLU A 206 24.04 -15.96 0.75
CA GLU A 206 23.49 -16.17 2.10
C GLU A 206 22.17 -15.43 2.28
N LEU A 207 22.07 -14.21 1.73
CA LEU A 207 20.85 -13.43 1.73
C LEU A 207 19.71 -14.12 0.98
N ALA A 208 20.00 -14.62 -0.22
CA ALA A 208 19.04 -15.36 -1.03
C ALA A 208 18.57 -16.62 -0.28
N ALA A 209 19.48 -17.37 0.35
CA ALA A 209 19.12 -18.53 1.16
C ALA A 209 18.25 -18.18 2.37
N ASN A 210 18.50 -17.02 3.01
CA ASN A 210 17.74 -16.57 4.18
C ASN A 210 16.30 -16.14 3.82
N TYR A 211 16.11 -15.54 2.64
CA TYR A 211 14.80 -15.01 2.26
C TYR A 211 14.04 -15.86 1.24
N ALA A 212 14.69 -16.41 0.22
CA ALA A 212 14.08 -17.31 -0.77
C ALA A 212 14.06 -18.77 -0.26
N THR A 213 13.39 -18.97 0.87
CA THR A 213 13.26 -20.29 1.51
C THR A 213 12.28 -21.19 0.76
N GLN A 214 12.43 -22.51 0.90
CA GLN A 214 11.48 -23.51 0.39
C GLN A 214 10.03 -23.16 0.76
N ARG A 215 9.80 -22.81 2.03
CA ARG A 215 8.48 -22.43 2.55
C ARG A 215 7.92 -21.20 1.83
N ARG A 216 8.76 -20.23 1.46
CA ARG A 216 8.33 -19.06 0.69
C ARG A 216 7.92 -19.48 -0.72
N PHE A 217 8.72 -20.31 -1.40
CA PHE A 217 8.37 -20.83 -2.73
C PHE A 217 7.05 -21.61 -2.72
N GLU A 218 6.87 -22.55 -1.79
CA GLU A 218 5.63 -23.33 -1.64
C GLU A 218 4.42 -22.42 -1.43
N ARG A 219 4.55 -21.40 -0.57
CA ARG A 219 3.50 -20.42 -0.32
C ARG A 219 3.14 -19.66 -1.59
N VAL A 220 4.12 -19.10 -2.29
CA VAL A 220 3.90 -18.32 -3.50
C VAL A 220 3.30 -19.18 -4.61
N ALA A 221 3.81 -20.40 -4.82
CA ALA A 221 3.28 -21.35 -5.79
C ALA A 221 1.82 -21.74 -5.49
N THR A 222 1.49 -21.92 -4.20
CA THR A 222 0.10 -22.17 -3.75
C THR A 222 -0.80 -20.98 -4.05
N THR A 223 -0.36 -19.76 -3.75
CA THR A 223 -1.12 -18.54 -4.07
C THR A 223 -1.37 -18.39 -5.57
N LEU A 224 -0.35 -18.61 -6.39
CA LEU A 224 -0.47 -18.57 -7.85
C LEU A 224 -1.49 -19.61 -8.35
N SER A 225 -1.40 -20.84 -7.86
CA SER A 225 -2.32 -21.92 -8.24
C SER A 225 -3.77 -21.63 -7.82
N ASN A 226 -3.97 -21.09 -6.61
CA ASN A 226 -5.29 -20.70 -6.11
C ASN A 226 -5.93 -19.54 -6.90
N GLN A 227 -5.11 -18.77 -7.62
CA GLN A 227 -5.52 -17.68 -8.50
C GLN A 227 -5.53 -18.08 -9.98
N ASP A 228 -5.46 -19.39 -10.28
CA ASP A 228 -5.41 -19.96 -11.63
C ASP A 228 -4.24 -19.46 -12.49
N TYR A 229 -3.16 -18.97 -11.88
CA TYR A 229 -1.91 -18.65 -12.56
C TYR A 229 -1.03 -19.89 -12.71
N ALA A 230 -0.34 -19.99 -13.85
CA ALA A 230 0.66 -21.02 -14.08
C ALA A 230 1.87 -20.80 -13.17
N VAL A 231 2.30 -21.87 -12.47
CA VAL A 231 3.55 -21.87 -11.69
C VAL A 231 4.71 -22.15 -12.64
N THR A 232 5.21 -21.09 -13.28
CA THR A 232 6.40 -21.14 -14.16
C THR A 232 7.60 -20.53 -13.45
N PHE A 233 8.81 -20.73 -14.00
CA PHE A 233 10.02 -20.08 -13.51
C PHE A 233 9.86 -18.56 -13.42
N GLU A 234 9.39 -17.92 -14.50
CA GLU A 234 9.26 -16.46 -14.60
C GLU A 234 8.29 -15.94 -13.55
N THR A 235 7.08 -16.50 -13.50
CA THR A 235 6.05 -16.04 -12.57
C THR A 235 6.45 -16.30 -11.11
N LEU A 236 6.99 -17.47 -10.78
CA LEU A 236 7.40 -17.78 -9.41
C LEU A 236 8.57 -16.88 -8.97
N TYR A 237 9.57 -16.71 -9.83
CA TYR A 237 10.73 -15.85 -9.58
C TYR A 237 10.32 -14.41 -9.27
N GLU A 238 9.49 -13.82 -10.13
CA GLU A 238 9.02 -12.44 -9.98
C GLU A 238 8.23 -12.25 -8.68
N ARG A 239 7.30 -13.15 -8.36
CA ARG A 239 6.51 -13.05 -7.13
C ARG A 239 7.35 -13.19 -5.88
N VAL A 240 8.31 -14.12 -5.87
CA VAL A 240 9.20 -14.30 -4.72
C VAL A 240 10.10 -13.08 -4.55
N LEU A 241 10.65 -12.54 -5.64
CA LEU A 241 11.50 -11.35 -5.57
C LEU A 241 10.73 -10.13 -5.05
N GLU A 242 9.53 -9.88 -5.57
CA GLU A 242 8.67 -8.80 -5.09
C GLU A 242 8.30 -8.95 -3.62
N ASP A 243 8.00 -10.17 -3.17
CA ASP A 243 7.62 -10.46 -1.80
C ASP A 243 8.80 -10.24 -0.84
N ILE A 244 10.02 -10.58 -1.25
CA ILE A 244 11.24 -10.25 -0.48
C ILE A 244 11.50 -8.75 -0.46
N ILE A 245 11.40 -8.06 -1.61
CA ILE A 245 11.60 -6.61 -1.70
C ILE A 245 10.57 -5.89 -0.83
N ARG A 246 9.31 -6.29 -0.88
CA ARG A 246 8.22 -5.74 -0.05
C ARG A 246 8.55 -5.83 1.44
N GLU A 247 9.16 -6.92 1.88
CA GLU A 247 9.50 -7.14 3.29
C GLU A 247 10.82 -6.47 3.69
N GLU A 248 11.81 -6.34 2.80
CA GLU A 248 13.18 -6.02 3.21
C GLU A 248 13.76 -4.78 2.51
N TYR A 249 12.98 -4.04 1.72
CA TYR A 249 13.49 -2.92 0.93
C TYR A 249 14.32 -1.92 1.74
N PRO A 250 13.89 -1.41 2.92
CA PRO A 250 14.69 -0.44 3.68
C PRO A 250 16.11 -0.92 4.00
N ARG A 251 16.29 -2.23 4.20
CA ARG A 251 17.58 -2.87 4.47
C ARG A 251 18.39 -3.04 3.20
N LEU A 252 17.73 -3.51 2.14
CA LEU A 252 18.34 -3.73 0.83
C LEU A 252 18.80 -2.41 0.18
N SER A 253 18.10 -1.32 0.44
CA SER A 253 18.42 0.02 -0.07
C SER A 253 19.25 0.88 0.89
N HIS A 254 19.66 0.33 2.04
CA HIS A 254 20.45 1.08 3.02
C HIS A 254 21.82 1.46 2.43
N ALA A 255 22.31 2.67 2.70
CA ALA A 255 23.54 3.20 2.09
C ALA A 255 24.79 2.34 2.39
N ASP A 256 24.82 1.76 3.60
CA ASP A 256 25.90 0.88 4.05
C ASP A 256 25.70 -0.60 3.69
N THR A 257 24.61 -0.96 3.01
CA THR A 257 24.39 -2.33 2.53
C THR A 257 25.29 -2.58 1.32
N SER A 258 26.20 -3.55 1.44
CA SER A 258 27.20 -3.87 0.41
C SER A 258 26.74 -4.91 -0.63
N ILE A 259 25.43 -5.18 -0.70
CA ILE A 259 24.87 -6.24 -1.54
C ILE A 259 24.81 -5.80 -3.01
N ASP A 260 25.41 -6.60 -3.88
CA ASP A 260 25.13 -6.53 -5.31
C ASP A 260 23.75 -7.13 -5.61
N MET A 261 22.77 -6.25 -5.85
CA MET A 261 21.40 -6.63 -6.18
C MET A 261 21.30 -7.52 -7.43
N LYS A 262 22.22 -7.39 -8.38
CA LYS A 262 22.24 -8.26 -9.57
C LYS A 262 22.62 -9.69 -9.18
N THR A 263 23.62 -9.83 -8.33
CA THR A 263 24.02 -11.14 -7.79
C THR A 263 22.91 -11.73 -6.94
N PHE A 264 22.31 -10.96 -6.02
CA PHE A 264 21.18 -11.41 -5.20
C PHE A 264 20.02 -11.95 -6.05
N ARG A 265 19.62 -11.21 -7.10
CA ARG A 265 18.60 -11.64 -8.06
C ARG A 265 18.96 -12.93 -8.79
N SER A 266 20.23 -13.11 -9.15
CA SER A 266 20.71 -14.33 -9.79
C SER A 266 20.61 -15.53 -8.85
N GLU A 267 20.96 -15.35 -7.57
CA GLU A 267 20.87 -16.41 -6.56
C GLU A 267 19.42 -16.81 -6.26
N VAL A 268 18.51 -15.84 -6.13
CA VAL A 268 17.06 -16.12 -6.03
C VAL A 268 16.56 -16.88 -7.26
N GLY A 269 17.05 -16.54 -8.46
CA GLY A 269 16.74 -17.26 -9.69
C GLY A 269 17.25 -18.70 -9.67
N ALA A 270 18.47 -18.94 -9.20
CA ALA A 270 19.01 -20.29 -9.06
C ALA A 270 18.17 -21.15 -8.10
N LEU A 271 17.78 -20.58 -6.95
CA LEU A 271 16.91 -21.25 -5.97
C LEU A 271 15.50 -21.51 -6.53
N THR A 272 14.96 -20.59 -7.32
CA THR A 272 13.66 -20.78 -7.99
C THR A 272 13.70 -21.96 -8.95
N ARG A 273 14.77 -22.10 -9.74
CA ARG A 273 14.94 -23.22 -10.67
C ARG A 273 15.05 -24.54 -9.91
N ALA A 274 15.89 -24.58 -8.87
CA ALA A 274 16.02 -25.77 -8.04
C ALA A 274 14.67 -26.24 -7.46
N PHE A 275 13.85 -25.30 -6.97
CA PHE A 275 12.51 -25.62 -6.45
C PHE A 275 11.56 -26.21 -7.51
N LEU A 276 11.68 -25.83 -8.78
CA LEU A 276 10.83 -26.33 -9.86
C LEU A 276 11.30 -27.66 -10.47
N ASP A 277 12.57 -27.99 -10.29
CA ASP A 277 13.19 -29.22 -10.79
C ASP A 277 13.01 -30.40 -9.80
N ASP A 278 12.66 -30.11 -8.53
CA ASP A 278 12.35 -31.07 -7.45
C ASP A 278 10.91 -31.63 -7.55
#